data_AF-I4BUN2-F1
#
_entry.id   AF-I4BUN2-F1
#
_cell.length_a   1.000
_cell.length_b   1.000
_cell.length_c   1.000
_cell.angle_alpha   90.00
_cell.angle_beta   90.00
_cell.angle_gamma   90.00
#
_symmetry.space_group_name_H-M   'P 1'
#
loop_
_entity.id
_entity.type
_entity.pdbx_description
1 polymer ?
#
loop_
_entity_poly.entity_id
_entity_poly.type
_entity_poly.pdbx_seq_one_letter_code
_entity_poly.pdbx_strand_id
1 'polypeptide(L)'
;MWRKAMNFLRDFFSTLLRPINRTHPMVMKEASSANDAFMLLIFGDMLGIPNPASYYTLELLPYLADEIEGWQQRMMTRGTVLEEKAAQFDF
;
A
#
# COMPACT_ATOMS: atom_id res chain seq x y z
N MET A 1 33.00 18.16 22.14
CA MET A 1 31.96 17.14 22.40
C MET A 1 30.55 17.64 22.09
N TRP A 2 30.15 18.81 22.58
CA TRP A 2 28.81 19.38 22.37
C TRP A 2 28.37 19.54 20.90
N ARG A 3 29.27 19.92 19.98
CA ARG A 3 28.93 20.00 18.53
C ARG A 3 28.49 18.65 17.93
N LYS A 4 29.06 17.53 18.39
CA LYS A 4 28.66 16.19 17.91
C LYS A 4 27.26 15.81 18.40
N ALA A 5 26.94 16.14 19.65
CA ALA A 5 25.62 15.91 20.23
C ALA A 5 24.55 16.76 19.52
N MET A 6 24.85 18.03 19.20
CA MET A 6 23.95 18.91 18.46
C MET A 6 23.66 18.40 17.05
N ASN A 7 24.69 17.92 16.34
CA ASN A 7 24.53 17.35 15.01
C ASN A 7 23.73 16.03 15.06
N PHE A 8 24.00 15.17 16.06
CA PHE A 8 23.23 13.96 16.27
C PHE A 8 21.74 14.23 16.54
N LEU A 9 21.43 15.19 17.42
CA LEU A 9 20.04 15.61 17.68
C LEU A 9 19.38 16.12 16.40
N ARG A 10 20.06 17.01 15.67
CA ARG A 10 19.53 17.56 14.42
C ARG A 10 19.26 16.46 13.39
N ASP A 11 20.16 15.50 13.23
CA ASP A 11 20.01 14.39 12.28
C ASP A 11 18.89 13.43 12.72
N PHE A 12 18.81 13.13 14.02
CA PHE A 12 17.74 12.32 14.63
C PHE A 12 16.35 12.94 14.44
N PHE A 13 16.17 14.21 14.83
CA PHE A 13 14.90 14.92 14.68
C PHE A 13 14.56 15.17 13.21
N SER A 14 15.55 15.41 12.34
CA SER A 14 15.30 15.56 10.90
C SER A 14 14.85 14.25 10.24
N THR A 15 15.26 13.10 10.78
CA THR A 15 14.83 11.79 10.31
C THR A 15 13.43 11.44 10.84
N LEU A 16 13.14 11.78 12.10
CA LEU A 16 11.83 11.55 12.71
C LEU A 16 10.72 12.43 12.14
N LEU A 17 11.02 13.70 11.83
CA LEU A 17 10.04 14.64 11.28
C LEU A 17 9.93 14.58 9.75
N ARG A 18 10.69 13.70 9.09
CA ARG A 18 10.53 13.47 7.66
C ARG A 18 9.19 12.75 7.40
N PRO A 19 8.43 13.18 6.38
CA PRO A 19 7.23 12.46 5.99
C PRO A 19 7.58 11.01 5.61
N ILE A 20 6.78 10.07 6.11
CA ILE A 20 6.95 8.61 5.98
C ILE A 20 7.01 8.13 4.51
N ASN A 21 6.62 8.98 3.56
CA ASN A 21 6.48 8.63 2.15
C ASN A 21 7.77 8.24 1.41
N ARG A 22 8.98 8.46 1.97
CA ARG A 22 10.25 8.15 1.28
C ARG A 22 11.21 7.22 2.02
N THR A 23 10.97 6.92 3.30
CA THR A 23 11.96 6.20 4.13
C THR A 23 11.76 4.69 4.18
N HIS A 24 10.56 4.18 3.84
CA HIS A 24 10.24 2.75 3.99
C HIS A 24 9.48 2.18 2.77
N PRO A 25 10.18 1.85 1.67
CA PRO A 25 9.57 1.23 0.49
C PRO A 25 8.81 -0.07 0.84
N MET A 26 9.31 -0.85 1.80
CA MET A 26 8.63 -2.05 2.30
C MET A 26 7.28 -1.75 2.95
N VAL A 27 7.19 -0.66 3.74
CA VAL A 27 5.93 -0.26 4.38
C VAL A 27 4.93 0.21 3.33
N MET A 28 5.37 0.94 2.30
CA MET A 28 4.48 1.35 1.22
C MET A 28 3.99 0.16 0.37
N LYS A 29 4.87 -0.83 0.11
CA LYS A 29 4.48 -2.07 -0.58
C LYS A 29 3.46 -2.88 0.21
N GLU A 30 3.65 -2.98 1.53
CA GLU A 30 2.69 -3.67 2.41
C GLU A 30 1.35 -2.92 2.46
N ALA A 31 1.38 -1.59 2.61
CA ALA A 31 0.17 -0.77 2.58
C ALA A 31 -0.58 -0.88 1.24
N SER A 32 0.14 -0.87 0.12
CA SER A 32 -0.46 -1.09 -1.20
C SER A 32 -1.06 -2.49 -1.33
N SER A 33 -0.41 -3.52 -0.80
CA SER A 33 -0.93 -4.89 -0.79
C SER A 33 -2.20 -5.01 0.06
N ALA A 34 -2.23 -4.33 1.21
CA ALA A 34 -3.42 -4.28 2.06
C ALA A 34 -4.58 -3.54 1.37
N ASN A 35 -4.32 -2.41 0.71
CA ASN A 35 -5.33 -1.68 -0.06
C ASN A 35 -5.86 -2.54 -1.22
N ASP A 36 -4.98 -3.24 -1.92
CA ASP A 36 -5.33 -4.13 -3.01
C ASP A 36 -6.27 -5.27 -2.55
N ALA A 37 -6.06 -5.81 -1.34
CA ALA A 37 -6.95 -6.81 -0.72
C ALA A 37 -8.30 -6.20 -0.29
N PHE A 38 -8.31 -4.98 0.24
CA PHE A 38 -9.54 -4.25 0.56
C PHE A 38 -10.39 -3.99 -0.69
N MET A 39 -9.76 -3.55 -1.78
CA MET A 39 -10.43 -3.34 -3.06
C MET A 39 -11.00 -4.64 -3.64
N LEU A 40 -10.30 -5.77 -3.48
CA LEU A 40 -10.86 -7.10 -3.84
C LEU A 40 -12.11 -7.46 -3.05
N LEU A 41 -12.15 -7.16 -1.74
CA LEU A 41 -13.30 -7.48 -0.89
C LEU A 41 -14.55 -6.68 -1.24
N ILE A 42 -14.41 -5.52 -1.87
CA ILE A 42 -15.50 -4.58 -2.16
C ILE A 42 -15.90 -4.63 -3.62
N PHE A 43 -14.90 -4.70 -4.51
CA PHE A 43 -15.04 -4.66 -5.96
C PHE A 43 -14.60 -5.95 -6.66
N GLY A 44 -14.58 -7.08 -5.94
CA GLY A 44 -14.35 -8.41 -6.52
C GLY A 44 -15.33 -8.75 -7.66
N ASP A 45 -16.53 -8.18 -7.64
CA ASP A 45 -17.53 -8.27 -8.71
C ASP A 45 -16.98 -7.82 -10.07
N MET A 46 -16.11 -6.79 -10.09
CA MET A 46 -15.51 -6.29 -11.32
C MET A 46 -14.55 -7.31 -11.96
N LEU A 47 -14.05 -8.26 -11.16
CA LEU A 47 -13.20 -9.38 -11.60
C LEU A 47 -14.02 -10.67 -11.82
N GLY A 48 -15.35 -10.62 -11.69
CA GLY A 48 -16.24 -11.77 -11.85
C GLY A 48 -16.39 -12.64 -10.59
N ILE A 49 -15.90 -12.18 -9.44
CA ILE A 49 -16.09 -12.86 -8.15
C ILE A 49 -17.35 -12.28 -7.49
N PRO A 50 -18.45 -13.04 -7.40
CA PRO A 50 -19.70 -12.51 -6.86
C PRO A 50 -19.55 -12.16 -5.36
N ASN A 51 -19.87 -10.92 -5.01
CA ASN A 51 -19.75 -10.34 -3.69
C ASN A 51 -21.10 -9.80 -3.19
N PRO A 52 -21.64 -10.35 -2.10
CA PRO A 52 -22.91 -9.87 -1.54
C PRO A 52 -22.85 -8.44 -0.99
N ALA A 53 -21.64 -7.93 -0.69
CA ALA A 53 -21.46 -6.57 -0.17
C ALA A 53 -21.45 -5.49 -1.26
N SER A 54 -21.30 -5.87 -2.54
CA SER A 54 -21.09 -4.92 -3.63
C SER A 54 -22.25 -3.94 -3.84
N TYR A 55 -23.48 -4.32 -3.46
CA TYR A 55 -24.62 -3.40 -3.50
C TYR A 55 -24.47 -2.21 -2.55
N TYR A 56 -23.97 -2.45 -1.33
CA TYR A 56 -23.83 -1.42 -0.30
C TYR A 56 -22.59 -0.56 -0.51
N THR A 57 -21.57 -1.10 -1.16
CA THR A 57 -20.29 -0.42 -1.34
C THR A 57 -20.27 0.53 -2.54
N LEU A 58 -21.34 0.58 -3.36
CA LEU A 58 -21.46 1.54 -4.48
C LEU A 58 -21.35 3.00 -4.03
N GLU A 59 -21.73 3.31 -2.79
CA GLU A 59 -21.59 4.65 -2.21
C GLU A 59 -20.12 5.07 -2.06
N LEU A 60 -19.19 4.11 -1.99
CA LEU A 60 -17.75 4.35 -1.88
C LEU A 60 -17.10 4.60 -3.25
N LEU A 61 -17.78 4.26 -4.35
CA LEU A 61 -17.26 4.40 -5.70
C LEU A 61 -16.71 5.80 -6.02
N PRO A 62 -17.36 6.94 -5.71
CA PRO A 62 -16.81 8.26 -6.02
C PRO A 62 -15.50 8.58 -5.29
N TYR A 63 -15.24 7.93 -4.15
CA TYR A 63 -13.99 8.13 -3.40
C TYR A 63 -12.86 7.24 -3.88
N LEU A 64 -13.19 6.10 -4.49
CA LEU A 64 -12.24 5.08 -4.93
C LEU A 64 -12.04 5.08 -6.44
N ALA A 65 -12.84 5.84 -7.20
CA ALA A 65 -12.84 5.87 -8.66
C ALA A 65 -11.44 6.08 -9.26
N ASP A 66 -10.69 7.04 -8.71
CA ASP A 66 -9.34 7.37 -9.19
C ASP A 66 -8.32 6.26 -8.91
N GLU A 67 -8.54 5.43 -7.89
CA GLU A 67 -7.65 4.34 -7.52
C GLU A 67 -7.92 3.03 -8.28
N ILE A 68 -9.14 2.88 -8.82
CA ILE A 68 -9.59 1.63 -9.47
C ILE A 68 -8.74 1.28 -10.69
N GLU A 69 -8.48 2.24 -11.59
CA GLU A 69 -7.71 1.95 -12.82
C GLU A 69 -6.30 1.44 -12.49
N GLY A 70 -5.62 2.12 -11.57
CA GLY A 70 -4.28 1.71 -11.13
C GLY A 70 -4.29 0.37 -10.41
N TRP A 71 -5.33 0.10 -9.61
CA TRP A 71 -5.53 -1.18 -8.94
C TRP A 71 -5.77 -2.33 -9.94
N GLN A 72 -6.62 -2.12 -10.95
CA GLN A 72 -6.89 -3.11 -11.99
C GLN A 72 -5.60 -3.50 -12.74
N GLN A 73 -4.79 -2.51 -13.13
CA GLN A 73 -3.51 -2.76 -13.79
C GLN A 73 -2.53 -3.53 -12.90
N ARG A 74 -2.46 -3.19 -11.61
CA ARG A 74 -1.65 -3.95 -10.63
C ARG A 74 -2.12 -5.39 -10.51
N MET A 75 -3.43 -5.62 -10.45
CA MET A 75 -3.99 -6.96 -10.37
C MET A 75 -3.71 -7.80 -11.61
N MET A 76 -3.81 -7.21 -12.80
CA MET A 76 -3.49 -7.89 -14.07
C MET A 76 -2.01 -8.26 -14.20
N THR A 77 -1.13 -7.45 -13.62
CA THR A 77 0.33 -7.66 -13.68
C THR A 77 0.83 -8.54 -12.52
N ARG A 78 -0.04 -8.85 -11.54
CA ARG A 78 0.37 -9.51 -10.31
C ARG A 78 0.82 -10.95 -10.59
N GLY A 79 2.01 -11.31 -10.11
CA GLY A 79 2.54 -12.67 -10.12
C GLY A 79 1.87 -13.55 -9.05
N THR A 80 2.43 -14.74 -8.82
CA THR A 80 1.91 -15.60 -7.76
C THR A 80 2.16 -14.96 -6.38
N VAL A 81 1.21 -15.10 -5.44
CA VAL A 81 1.36 -14.58 -4.07
C VAL A 81 2.63 -15.13 -3.39
N LEU A 82 3.02 -16.35 -3.75
CA LEU A 82 4.24 -16.99 -3.24
C LEU A 82 5.51 -16.26 -3.70
N GLU A 83 5.57 -15.86 -4.97
CA GLU A 83 6.70 -15.10 -5.54
C GLU A 83 6.83 -13.73 -4.88
N GLU A 84 5.70 -13.05 -4.63
CA GLU A 84 5.71 -11.75 -3.96
C GLU A 84 6.18 -11.83 -2.51
N LYS A 85 5.77 -12.87 -1.79
CA LYS A 85 6.22 -13.12 -0.41
C LYS A 85 7.66 -13.60 -0.38
N ALA A 86 8.10 -14.44 -1.33
CA ALA A 86 9.50 -14.82 -1.45
C ALA A 86 10.41 -13.59 -1.68
N ALA A 87 10.02 -12.68 -2.57
CA ALA A 87 10.74 -11.42 -2.82
C ALA A 87 10.67 -10.43 -1.63
N GLN A 88 9.77 -10.63 -0.66
CA GLN A 88 9.69 -9.81 0.56
C GLN A 88 10.65 -10.30 1.66
N PHE A 89 10.99 -11.60 1.66
CA PHE A 89 11.75 -12.23 2.74
C PHE A 89 13.20 -12.59 2.38
N ASP A 90 13.69 -12.22 1.18
CA ASP A 90 15.09 -12.43 0.73
C ASP A 90 15.65 -13.81 1.15
N PHE A 91 15.04 -14.88 0.62
CA PHE A 91 15.59 -16.24 0.75
C PHE A 91 16.71 -16.49 -0.26
#